data_AF-A0A9D2AY03-F1
#
_entry.id   AF-A0A9D2AY03-F1
#
_cell.length_a   1.000
_cell.length_b   1.000
_cell.length_c   1.000
_cell.angle_alpha   90.00
_cell.angle_beta   90.00
_cell.angle_gamma   90.00
#
_symmetry.space_group_name_H-M   'P 1'
#
loop_
_entity.id
_entity.type
_entity.pdbx_description
1 polymer ?
#
loop_
_entity_poly.entity_id
_entity_poly.type
_entity_poly.pdbx_seq_one_letter_code
_entity_poly.pdbx_strand_id
1 'polypeptide(L)'
;MTEYQEQISIRYGLDYTDSSLDFLLQLPNVILTNPSFLWQLVENDKDDNKFVDTYIASQSDFIIRNDRHIHQIKDNIFPQISVLRYEEFENSYKSIFTT
;
A
#
# COMPACT_ATOMS: atom_id res chain seq x y z
N MET A 1 -9.92 0.06 -8.78
CA MET A 1 -9.83 -1.26 -8.10
C MET A 1 -9.59 -2.30 -9.17
N THR A 2 -8.32 -2.57 -9.49
CA THR A 2 -7.93 -3.48 -10.58
C THR A 2 -6.79 -4.39 -10.12
N GLU A 3 -5.71 -3.84 -9.54
CA GLU A 3 -4.55 -4.64 -9.16
C GLU A 3 -4.83 -5.72 -8.09
N TYR A 4 -5.51 -5.38 -6.99
CA TYR A 4 -5.85 -6.39 -5.96
C TYR A 4 -6.77 -7.49 -6.52
N GLN A 5 -7.74 -7.12 -7.36
CA GLN A 5 -8.65 -8.06 -8.00
C GLN A 5 -7.90 -8.98 -8.98
N GLU A 6 -6.99 -8.42 -9.79
CA GLU A 6 -6.11 -9.17 -10.68
C GLU A 6 -5.25 -10.17 -9.89
N GLN A 7 -4.56 -9.73 -8.84
CA GLN A 7 -3.71 -10.63 -8.04
C GLN A 7 -4.49 -11.72 -7.32
N ILE A 8 -5.67 -11.40 -6.78
CA ILE A 8 -6.57 -12.39 -6.18
C ILE A 8 -7.05 -13.38 -7.24
N SER A 9 -7.46 -12.92 -8.42
CA SER A 9 -7.91 -13.81 -9.50
C SER A 9 -6.80 -14.74 -10.01
N ILE A 10 -5.57 -14.25 -10.13
CA ILE A 10 -4.41 -15.06 -10.52
C ILE A 10 -4.16 -16.17 -9.50
N ARG A 11 -4.36 -15.89 -8.20
CA ARG A 11 -4.04 -16.84 -7.12
C ARG A 11 -5.19 -17.79 -6.77
N TYR A 12 -6.44 -17.34 -6.84
CA TYR A 12 -7.62 -18.06 -6.35
C TYR A 12 -8.64 -18.39 -7.44
N GLY A 13 -8.46 -17.87 -8.67
CA GLY A 13 -9.41 -18.04 -9.77
C GLY A 13 -10.58 -17.05 -9.74
N LEU A 14 -11.25 -16.92 -10.88
CA LEU A 14 -12.35 -15.97 -11.07
C LEU A 14 -13.53 -16.25 -10.13
N ASP A 15 -13.87 -17.52 -9.92
CA ASP A 15 -15.02 -17.94 -9.11
C ASP A 15 -14.98 -17.45 -7.66
N TYR A 16 -13.78 -17.21 -7.12
CA TYR A 16 -13.56 -16.80 -5.74
C TYR A 16 -13.11 -15.35 -5.60
N THR A 17 -12.92 -14.62 -6.70
CA THR A 17 -12.29 -13.30 -6.67
C THR A 17 -13.13 -12.29 -5.91
N ASP A 18 -14.41 -12.18 -6.26
CA ASP A 18 -15.31 -11.19 -5.67
C ASP A 18 -15.55 -11.47 -4.18
N SER A 19 -15.84 -12.73 -3.84
CA SER A 19 -16.03 -13.14 -2.44
C SER A 19 -14.79 -12.92 -1.57
N SER A 20 -13.58 -13.14 -2.13
CA SER A 20 -12.33 -12.88 -1.42
C SER A 20 -12.08 -11.39 -1.20
N LEU A 21 -12.43 -10.55 -2.17
CA LEU A 21 -12.29 -9.10 -2.07
C LEU A 21 -13.29 -8.52 -1.07
N ASP A 22 -14.55 -8.97 -1.11
CA ASP A 22 -15.59 -8.58 -0.16
C ASP A 22 -15.17 -8.95 1.27
N PHE A 23 -14.67 -10.17 1.46
CA PHE A 23 -14.15 -10.61 2.76
C PHE A 23 -12.98 -9.74 3.23
N LEU A 24 -12.01 -9.43 2.35
CA LEU A 24 -10.89 -8.57 2.67
C LEU A 24 -11.34 -7.18 3.15
N LEU A 25 -12.33 -6.59 2.48
CA LEU A 25 -12.89 -5.28 2.83
C LEU A 25 -13.73 -5.30 4.12
N GLN A 26 -14.18 -6.47 4.57
CA GLN A 26 -14.91 -6.65 5.82
C GLN A 26 -14.00 -6.85 7.04
N LEU A 27 -12.69 -7.04 6.84
CA LEU A 27 -11.76 -7.24 7.95
C LEU A 27 -11.64 -5.96 8.82
N PRO A 28 -11.65 -6.08 10.16
CA PRO A 28 -11.61 -4.92 11.05
C PRO A 28 -10.28 -4.15 11.00
N ASN A 29 -9.22 -4.78 10.49
CA ASN A 29 -7.90 -4.20 10.31
C ASN A 29 -7.62 -3.71 8.88
N VAL A 30 -8.64 -3.67 8.02
CA VAL A 30 -8.55 -3.14 6.65
C VAL A 30 -9.40 -1.87 6.57
N ILE A 31 -8.77 -0.76 6.18
CA ILE A 31 -9.42 0.53 6.02
C ILE A 31 -9.39 0.91 4.55
N LEU A 32 -10.55 0.93 3.90
CA LEU A 32 -10.67 1.40 2.52
C LEU A 32 -10.57 2.92 2.49
N THR A 33 -9.51 3.44 1.88
CA THR A 33 -9.28 4.87 1.70
C THR A 33 -9.34 5.23 0.22
N ASN A 34 -10.15 6.24 -0.12
CA ASN A 34 -10.26 6.77 -1.49
C ASN A 34 -9.66 8.18 -1.55
N PRO A 35 -8.46 8.35 -2.13
CA PRO A 35 -7.83 9.67 -2.25
C PRO A 35 -8.69 10.62 -3.07
N SER A 36 -8.95 11.82 -2.53
CA SER A 36 -9.68 12.87 -3.25
C SER A 36 -8.75 13.80 -4.04
N PHE A 37 -7.44 13.74 -3.77
CA PHE A 37 -6.42 14.55 -4.41
C PHE A 37 -5.31 13.65 -4.94
N LEU A 38 -4.80 13.94 -6.14
CA LEU A 38 -3.74 13.19 -6.81
C LEU A 38 -2.49 14.06 -6.86
N TRP A 39 -1.43 13.66 -6.15
CA TRP A 39 -0.21 14.44 -6.01
C TRP A 39 0.75 14.29 -7.19
N GLN A 40 0.67 13.18 -7.93
CA GLN A 40 1.48 12.91 -9.13
C GLN A 40 3.00 12.96 -8.87
N LEU A 41 3.44 12.51 -7.68
CA LEU A 41 4.85 12.55 -7.26
C LEU A 41 5.69 11.42 -7.87
N VAL A 42 5.06 10.36 -8.37
CA VAL A 42 5.74 9.25 -9.04
C VAL A 42 5.71 9.48 -10.54
N GLU A 43 6.80 10.03 -11.08
CA GLU A 43 6.91 10.35 -12.51
C GLU A 43 7.28 9.12 -13.37
N ASN A 44 8.12 8.24 -12.82
CA ASN A 44 8.65 7.07 -13.53
C ASN A 44 7.60 5.97 -13.75
N ASP A 45 6.62 5.87 -12.86
CA ASP A 45 5.45 5.01 -13.01
C ASP A 45 4.23 5.74 -12.45
N LYS A 46 3.31 6.14 -13.34
CA LYS A 46 2.15 6.90 -12.95
C LYS A 46 1.14 6.08 -12.13
N ASP A 47 1.11 4.76 -12.30
CA ASP A 47 0.17 3.90 -11.57
C ASP A 47 0.53 3.84 -10.08
N ASP A 48 1.83 3.94 -9.77
CA ASP A 48 2.34 3.92 -8.40
C ASP A 48 1.92 5.16 -7.57
N ASN A 49 1.42 6.22 -8.20
CA ASN A 49 0.85 7.37 -7.47
C ASN A 49 -0.30 6.95 -6.56
N LYS A 50 -1.05 5.89 -6.89
CA LYS A 50 -2.17 5.42 -6.05
C LYS A 50 -1.73 5.09 -4.63
N PHE A 51 -0.49 4.64 -4.42
CA PHE A 51 0.03 4.33 -3.09
C PHE A 51 0.40 5.59 -2.31
N VAL A 52 1.01 6.57 -2.98
CA VAL A 52 1.37 7.86 -2.38
C VAL A 52 0.12 8.66 -2.02
N ASP A 53 -0.83 8.73 -2.95
CA ASP A 53 -2.09 9.44 -2.75
C ASP A 53 -2.90 8.81 -1.61
N THR A 54 -2.92 7.48 -1.54
CA THR A 54 -3.55 6.74 -0.43
C THR A 54 -2.86 7.02 0.88
N TYR A 55 -1.53 6.93 0.95
CA TYR A 55 -0.75 7.21 2.15
C TYR A 55 -1.04 8.60 2.73
N ILE A 56 -1.12 9.63 1.88
CA ILE A 56 -1.41 10.99 2.32
C ILE A 56 -2.86 11.11 2.76
N ALA A 57 -3.80 10.55 2.00
CA ALA A 57 -5.23 10.61 2.30
C ALA A 57 -5.60 9.86 3.60
N SER A 58 -4.93 8.74 3.88
CA SER A 58 -5.14 7.93 5.10
C SER A 58 -4.37 8.45 6.30
N GLN A 59 -3.51 9.46 6.14
CA GLN A 59 -2.60 9.95 7.18
C GLN A 59 -1.76 8.82 7.78
N SER A 60 -1.31 7.90 6.92
CA SER A 60 -0.54 6.74 7.37
C SER A 60 0.87 7.14 7.78
N ASP A 61 1.44 6.40 8.73
CA ASP A 61 2.83 6.62 9.17
C ASP A 61 3.85 6.10 8.16
N PHE A 62 3.55 4.98 7.49
CA PHE A 62 4.48 4.33 6.55
C PHE A 62 3.77 3.69 5.35
N ILE A 63 4.44 3.69 4.20
CA ILE A 63 4.16 2.78 3.08
C ILE A 63 5.08 1.56 3.24
N ILE A 64 4.50 0.37 3.38
CA ILE A 64 5.28 -0.87 3.43
C ILE A 64 5.36 -1.49 2.04
N ARG A 65 6.52 -1.39 1.38
CA ARG A 65 6.73 -1.93 0.02
C ARG A 65 8.20 -2.27 -0.25
N ASN A 66 8.43 -3.35 -0.98
CA ASN A 66 9.77 -3.79 -1.40
C ASN A 66 10.17 -3.29 -2.80
N ASP A 67 9.35 -2.46 -3.41
CA ASP A 67 9.54 -1.94 -4.77
C ASP A 67 10.55 -0.79 -4.79
N ARG A 68 11.43 -0.79 -5.80
CA ARG A 68 12.45 0.23 -6.01
C ARG A 68 11.87 1.54 -6.53
N HIS A 69 10.75 1.51 -7.27
CA HIS A 69 10.15 2.72 -7.84
C HIS A 69 9.65 3.67 -6.75
N ILE A 70 8.97 3.14 -5.74
CA ILE A 70 8.49 3.92 -4.58
C ILE A 70 9.64 4.34 -3.64
N HIS A 71 10.74 3.59 -3.59
CA HIS A 71 11.87 3.93 -2.72
C HIS A 71 12.55 5.25 -3.08
N GLN A 72 12.45 5.69 -4.34
CA GLN A 72 13.02 6.95 -4.82
C GLN A 72 12.30 8.18 -4.22
N ILE A 73 11.10 7.98 -3.67
CA ILE A 73 10.27 9.05 -3.10
C ILE A 73 10.67 9.37 -1.64
N LYS A 74 11.51 8.53 -1.02
CA LYS A 74 12.02 8.75 0.36
C LYS A 74 12.69 10.11 0.53
N ASP A 75 13.29 10.65 -0.53
CA ASP A 75 14.03 11.91 -0.49
C ASP A 75 13.15 13.15 -0.72
N ASN A 76 11.83 12.98 -0.87
CA ASN A 76 10.93 14.12 -1.05
C ASN A 76 10.86 14.99 0.21
N ILE A 77 11.15 16.28 0.04
CA ILE A 77 11.15 17.28 1.11
C ILE A 77 9.71 17.61 1.54
N PHE A 78 8.76 17.60 0.59
CA PHE A 78 7.34 17.80 0.89
C PHE A 78 6.43 17.26 -0.23
N PRO A 79 5.35 16.55 0.10
CA PRO A 79 5.04 15.98 1.41
C PRO A 79 6.07 14.91 1.80
N GLN A 80 6.38 14.83 3.10
CA GLN A 80 7.31 13.82 3.60
C GLN A 80 6.65 12.43 3.53
N ILE A 81 7.29 11.51 2.81
CA ILE A 81 6.77 10.16 2.59
C ILE A 81 7.75 9.15 3.18
N SER A 82 7.29 8.41 4.17
CA SER A 82 8.09 7.38 4.82
C SER A 82 7.77 6.01 4.25
N VAL A 83 8.78 5.39 3.62
CA VAL A 83 8.65 4.06 3.01
C VAL A 83 9.52 3.08 3.78
N LEU A 84 9.00 1.93 4.13
CA LEU A 84 9.76 0.83 4.73
C LEU A 84 9.66 -0.42 3.85
N ARG A 85 10.76 -1.16 3.75
CA ARG A 85 10.74 -2.54 3.29
C ARG A 85 10.10 -3.41 4.37
N TYR A 86 9.63 -4.58 3.96
CA TYR A 86 9.08 -5.57 4.88
C TYR A 86 10.07 -5.91 6.01
N GLU A 87 11.35 -6.12 5.67
CA GLU A 87 12.40 -6.43 6.66
C GLU A 87 12.67 -5.27 7.63
N GLU A 88 12.61 -4.02 7.15
CA GLU A 88 12.80 -2.82 8.00
C GLU A 88 11.64 -2.68 9.00
N PHE A 89 10.41 -2.92 8.54
CA PHE A 89 9.22 -2.93 9.38
C PHE A 89 9.26 -4.07 10.40
N GLU A 90 9.58 -5.30 9.95
CA GLU A 90 9.67 -6.47 10.80
C GLU A 90 10.67 -6.28 11.95
N ASN A 91 11.89 -5.84 11.65
CA ASN A 91 12.92 -5.63 12.67
C ASN A 91 12.52 -4.57 13.71
N SER A 92 11.83 -3.52 13.26
CA SER A 92 11.45 -2.39 14.12
C SER A 92 10.23 -2.68 14.99
N TYR A 93 9.26 -3.45 14.48
CA TYR A 93 7.94 -3.59 15.12
C TYR A 93 7.57 -5.01 15.53
N LYS A 94 8.15 -6.05 14.93
CA LYS A 94 7.81 -7.46 15.26
C LYS A 94 8.54 -7.95 16.52
N SER A 95 9.72 -7.42 16.80
CA SER A 95 10.50 -7.74 18.02
C SER A 95 9.71 -7.43 19.30
N ILE A 96 8.85 -6.41 19.25
CA ILE A 96 7.97 -5.98 20.35
C ILE A 96 6.96 -7.07 20.76
N PHE A 97 6.54 -7.92 19.81
CA PHE A 97 5.51 -8.95 20.05
C PHE A 97 6.08 -10.35 20.34
N THR A 98 7.41 -10.50 20.33
CA THR A 98 8.08 -11.81 20.50
C THR A 98 8.69 -11.99 21.90
N THR A 99 8.43 -11.07 22.83
CA THR A 99 8.77 -11.21 24.26
C THR A 99 7.54 -11.61 25.05
#